data_AF-A0A8I6A1Y7-F1
#
_entry.id   AF-A0A8I6A1Y7-F1
#
_cell.length_a   1.000
_cell.length_b   1.000
_cell.length_c   1.000
_cell.angle_alpha   90.00
_cell.angle_beta   90.00
_cell.angle_gamma   90.00
#
_symmetry.space_group_name_H-M   'P 1'
#
loop_
_entity.id
_entity.type
_entity.pdbx_description
1 polymer ?
#
loop_
_entity_poly.entity_id
_entity_poly.type
_entity_poly.pdbx_seq_one_letter_code
_entity_poly.pdbx_strand_id
1 'polypeptide(L)'
;MGVDIRHHKDQKVRRKELKSQDIYLWLLVKLYRFLARRTNSTFNQVVLKRLFMSCTNQPPLSLSQMIQKMKLPVGEQNCCGCGDGHR
;
A
#
# COMPACT_ATOMS: atom_id res chain seq x y z
N MET A 1 22.17 -7.57 37.32
CA MET A 1 21.18 -8.64 37.04
C MET A 1 21.08 -8.79 35.54
N GLY A 2 21.57 -9.90 34.98
CA GLY A 2 21.39 -10.20 33.55
C GLY A 2 19.96 -10.67 33.31
N VAL A 3 19.29 -10.13 32.28
CA VAL A 3 17.95 -10.56 31.90
C VAL A 3 18.09 -11.67 30.85
N ASP A 4 17.55 -12.84 31.12
CA ASP A 4 17.48 -13.94 30.16
C ASP A 4 16.36 -13.65 29.14
N ILE A 5 16.72 -13.02 28.03
CA ILE A 5 15.82 -12.76 26.91
C ILE A 5 16.33 -13.53 25.68
N ARG A 6 15.41 -14.25 25.02
CA ARG A 6 15.72 -14.97 23.78
C ARG A 6 15.83 -14.01 22.59
N HIS A 7 17.05 -13.58 22.25
CA HIS A 7 17.33 -12.60 21.20
C HIS A 7 17.11 -13.04 19.74
N HIS A 8 16.78 -14.30 19.47
CA HIS A 8 16.69 -14.85 18.10
C HIS A 8 15.65 -14.17 17.17
N LYS A 9 14.64 -13.47 17.73
CA LYS A 9 13.53 -12.83 16.99
C LYS A 9 13.56 -11.31 17.02
N ASP A 10 14.60 -10.70 17.59
CA ASP A 10 14.69 -9.24 17.73
C ASP A 10 14.81 -8.56 16.36
N GLN A 11 15.46 -9.23 15.41
CA GLN A 11 15.58 -8.76 14.04
C GLN A 11 14.28 -9.01 13.26
N LYS A 12 13.45 -7.97 13.17
CA LYS A 12 12.26 -7.98 12.31
C LYS A 12 12.67 -7.87 10.83
N VAL A 13 12.48 -8.95 10.07
CA VAL A 13 12.68 -8.97 8.61
C VAL A 13 11.58 -8.16 7.93
N ARG A 14 11.87 -6.90 7.64
CA ARG A 14 10.99 -6.01 6.86
C ARG A 14 11.86 -5.15 5.95
N ARG A 15 11.33 -4.86 4.76
CA ARG A 15 12.01 -3.93 3.84
C ARG A 15 11.86 -2.50 4.37
N LYS A 16 12.99 -1.81 4.47
CA LYS A 16 13.06 -0.39 4.85
C LYS A 16 13.22 0.53 3.64
N GLU A 17 13.59 -0.05 2.50
CA GLU A 17 13.86 0.65 1.25
C GLU A 17 13.42 -0.20 0.05
N LEU A 18 13.35 0.48 -1.09
CA LEU A 18 13.05 -0.12 -2.37
C LEU A 18 14.32 -0.78 -2.94
N LYS A 19 14.21 -2.01 -3.42
CA LYS A 19 15.34 -2.74 -4.04
C LYS A 19 15.65 -2.27 -5.47
N SER A 20 14.64 -1.74 -6.17
CA SER A 20 14.74 -1.29 -7.57
C SER A 20 15.56 -0.01 -7.70
N GLN A 21 16.31 0.11 -8.81
CA GLN A 21 17.11 1.29 -9.15
C GLN A 21 16.33 2.36 -9.97
N ASP A 22 15.02 2.16 -10.15
CA ASP A 22 14.18 3.08 -10.93
C ASP A 22 14.03 4.44 -10.22
N ILE A 23 14.49 5.49 -10.90
CA ILE A 23 14.49 6.87 -10.42
C ILE A 23 13.06 7.35 -10.10
N TYR A 24 12.07 7.02 -10.94
CA TYR A 24 10.69 7.48 -10.74
C TYR A 24 10.09 6.90 -9.45
N LEU A 25 10.36 5.62 -9.21
CA LEU A 25 9.89 4.93 -8.02
C LEU A 25 10.59 5.48 -6.76
N TRP A 26 11.87 5.83 -6.86
CA TRP A 26 12.62 6.50 -5.79
C TRP A 26 12.06 7.89 -5.45
N LEU A 27 11.69 8.70 -6.45
CA LEU A 27 11.05 10.01 -6.22
C LEU A 27 9.73 9.84 -5.46
N LEU A 28 8.92 8.85 -5.85
CA LEU A 28 7.64 8.58 -5.21
C LEU A 28 7.82 8.14 -3.75
N VAL A 29 8.78 7.23 -3.49
CA VAL A 29 9.14 6.82 -2.12
C VAL A 29 9.59 8.02 -1.27
N LYS A 30 10.37 8.95 -1.83
CA LYS A 30 10.83 10.15 -1.13
C LYS A 30 9.65 11.03 -0.70
N LEU A 31 8.70 11.25 -1.61
CA LEU A 31 7.47 12.00 -1.32
C LEU A 31 6.63 11.33 -0.24
N TYR A 32 6.33 10.04 -0.38
CA TYR A 32 5.50 9.32 0.60
C TYR A 32 6.18 9.14 1.95
N ARG A 33 7.51 9.08 2.01
CA ARG A 33 8.26 9.10 3.28
C ARG A 33 8.14 10.43 4.00
N PHE A 34 8.10 11.54 3.25
CA PHE A 34 7.85 12.87 3.83
C PHE A 34 6.41 12.98 4.34
N LEU A 35 5.43 12.61 3.51
CA LEU A 35 4.01 12.67 3.86
C LEU A 35 3.66 11.76 5.05
N ALA A 36 4.15 10.52 5.08
CA ALA A 36 3.90 9.57 6.17
C ALA A 36 4.47 10.04 7.53
N ARG A 37 5.48 10.92 7.54
CA ARG A 37 6.04 11.51 8.76
C ARG A 37 5.29 12.77 9.22
N ARG A 38 4.77 13.57 8.28
CA ARG A 38 4.15 14.87 8.58
C ARG A 38 2.64 14.79 8.76
N THR A 39 1.99 13.79 8.17
CA THR A 39 0.55 13.60 8.23
C THR A 39 0.22 12.41 9.13
N ASN A 40 -0.85 12.51 9.91
CA ASN A 40 -1.37 11.42 10.74
C ASN A 40 -2.26 10.44 9.94
N SER A 41 -2.23 10.50 8.61
CA SER A 41 -3.04 9.64 7.75
C SER A 41 -2.41 8.26 7.60
N THR A 42 -3.15 7.22 8.00
CA THR A 42 -2.76 5.82 7.84
C THR A 42 -2.60 5.43 6.37
N PHE A 43 -3.34 6.08 5.46
CA PHE A 43 -3.27 5.85 4.02
C PHE A 43 -1.84 6.01 3.47
N ASN A 44 -1.16 7.09 3.84
CA ASN A 44 0.20 7.36 3.37
C ASN A 44 1.21 6.30 3.84
N GLN A 45 1.03 5.77 5.05
CA GLN A 45 1.85 4.67 5.57
C GLN A 45 1.61 3.36 4.81
N VAL A 46 0.36 3.08 4.46
CA VAL A 46 -0.02 1.90 3.64
C VAL A 46 0.58 1.99 2.25
N VAL A 47 0.49 3.15 1.59
CA VAL A 47 1.07 3.36 0.25
C VAL A 47 2.58 3.19 0.29
N LEU A 48 3.27 3.81 1.25
CA LEU A 48 4.72 3.65 1.41
C LEU A 48 5.12 2.18 1.60
N LYS A 49 4.38 1.44 2.43
CA LYS A 49 4.63 0.01 2.65
C LYS A 49 4.42 -0.81 1.37
N ARG A 50 3.40 -0.48 0.57
CA ARG A 50 3.15 -1.13 -0.72
C ARG A 50 4.28 -0.86 -1.71
N LEU A 51 4.80 0.36 -1.80
CA LEU A 51 5.92 0.68 -2.71
C LEU A 51 7.20 -0.15 -2.43
N PHE A 52 7.46 -0.56 -1.18
CA PHE A 52 8.60 -1.43 -0.84
C PHE A 52 8.40 -2.92 -1.16
N MET A 53 7.17 -3.34 -1.47
CA MET A 53 6.90 -4.73 -1.82
C MET A 53 7.56 -5.13 -3.15
N SER A 54 7.85 -6.42 -3.31
CA SER A 54 8.34 -6.95 -4.59
C SER A 54 7.19 -7.11 -5.56
N CYS A 55 7.50 -7.17 -6.85
CA CYS A 55 6.52 -7.44 -7.91
C CYS A 55 5.63 -8.66 -7.59
N THR A 56 6.20 -9.76 -7.09
CA THR A 56 5.43 -10.95 -6.68
C THR A 56 4.40 -10.68 -5.57
N ASN A 57 4.65 -9.69 -4.71
CA ASN A 57 3.75 -9.30 -3.62
C ASN A 57 2.79 -8.17 -4.03
N GLN A 58 2.87 -7.71 -5.28
CA GLN A 58 2.02 -6.70 -5.88
C GLN A 58 1.32 -7.31 -7.10
N PRO A 59 0.34 -8.22 -6.89
CA PRO A 59 -0.35 -8.87 -7.99
C PRO A 59 -1.09 -7.84 -8.86
N PRO A 60 -1.16 -8.05 -10.19
CA PRO A 60 -1.94 -7.19 -11.06
C PRO A 60 -3.42 -7.26 -10.69
N LEU A 61 -4.07 -6.10 -10.63
CA LEU A 61 -5.51 -6.00 -10.41
C LEU A 61 -6.23 -6.03 -11.77
N SER A 62 -7.14 -6.98 -11.93
CA SER A 62 -7.96 -7.04 -13.16
C SER A 62 -9.07 -5.99 -13.17
N LEU A 63 -9.46 -5.52 -14.36
CA LEU A 63 -10.53 -4.53 -14.52
C LEU A 63 -11.88 -5.04 -13.99
N SER A 64 -12.20 -6.31 -14.21
CA SER A 64 -13.42 -6.94 -13.69
C SER A 64 -13.47 -6.93 -12.17
N GLN A 65 -12.35 -7.24 -11.50
CA GLN A 65 -12.24 -7.14 -10.04
C GLN A 65 -12.41 -5.69 -9.57
N MET A 66 -11.82 -4.71 -10.26
CA MET A 66 -11.97 -3.31 -9.92
C MET A 66 -13.43 -2.86 -9.99
N ILE A 67 -14.13 -3.16 -11.09
CA ILE A 67 -15.55 -2.84 -11.29
C ILE A 67 -16.42 -3.50 -10.21
N GLN A 68 -16.16 -4.76 -9.89
CA GLN A 68 -16.91 -5.48 -8.85
C GLN A 68 -16.70 -4.85 -7.46
N LYS A 69 -15.47 -4.40 -7.14
CA LYS A 69 -15.18 -3.73 -5.87
C LYS A 69 -15.79 -2.33 -5.78
N MET A 70 -15.97 -1.64 -6.90
CA MET A 70 -16.65 -0.34 -6.97
C MET A 70 -18.18 -0.45 -6.85
N LYS A 71 -18.80 -1.58 -7.26
CA LYS A 71 -20.26 -1.80 -7.19
C LYS A 71 -20.79 -2.10 -5.79
N LEU A 72 -19.93 -2.49 -4.85
CA LEU A 72 -20.34 -2.69 -3.46
C LEU A 72 -20.81 -1.34 -2.89
N PRO A 73 -21.89 -1.28 -2.08
CA PRO A 73 -22.31 -0.04 -1.43
C PRO A 73 -21.20 0.41 -0.47
N VAL A 74 -20.31 1.25 -0.98
CA VAL A 74 -19.30 1.97 -0.20
C VAL A 74 -20.01 3.20 0.34
N GLY A 75 -20.10 3.32 1.67
CA GLY A 75 -20.60 4.51 2.32
C GLY A 75 -19.98 5.75 1.68
N GLU A 76 -20.83 6.50 0.99
CA GLU A 76 -20.70 7.88 0.52
C GLU A 76 -19.27 8.35 0.24
N GLN A 77 -18.89 8.50 -1.04
CA GLN A 77 -18.11 9.65 -1.56
C GLN A 77 -17.60 9.51 -3.01
N ASN A 78 -17.67 8.33 -3.66
CA ASN A 78 -17.11 8.16 -5.01
C ASN A 78 -18.20 7.73 -6.02
N CYS A 79 -19.21 8.58 -6.19
CA CYS A 79 -20.23 8.43 -7.23
C CYS A 79 -19.68 8.81 -8.61
N CYS A 80 -19.52 7.81 -9.48
CA CYS A 80 -19.72 7.91 -10.93
C CYS A 80 -20.37 6.57 -11.30
N GLY A 81 -21.61 6.45 -11.79
CA GLY A 81 -22.38 7.34 -12.64
C GLY A 81 -22.78 6.52 -13.87
N CYS A 82 -24.08 6.21 -13.99
CA CYS A 82 -24.78 5.68 -15.16
C CYS A 82 -24.38 4.24 -15.58
N GLY A 83 -25.23 3.38 -16.12
CA GLY A 83 -26.55 3.48 -16.71
C GLY A 83 -26.69 2.27 -17.64
N ASP A 84 -27.92 1.76 -17.75
CA ASP A 84 -28.44 0.95 -18.86
C ASP A 84 -28.07 -0.54 -18.96
N GLY A 85 -29.11 -1.34 -19.28
CA GLY A 85 -28.93 -2.69 -19.79
C GLY A 85 -29.97 -3.75 -19.42
N HIS A 86 -31.25 -3.42 -19.40
CA HIS A 86 -32.39 -4.26 -19.78
C HIS A 86 -32.11 -5.77 -20.02
N ARG A 87 -32.24 -6.61 -18.98
CA ARG A 87 -33.00 -7.88 -19.00
C ARG A 87 -33.27 -8.37 -17.58
#